data_AF-A0A524JH88-F1
#
_entry.id   AF-A0A524JH88-F1
#
_cell.length_a   1.000
_cell.length_b   1.000
_cell.length_c   1.000
_cell.angle_alpha   90.00
_cell.angle_beta   90.00
_cell.angle_gamma   90.00
#
_symmetry.space_group_name_H-M   'P 1'
#
loop_
_entity.id
_entity.type
_entity.pdbx_description
1 polymer ?
#
loop_
_entity_poly.entity_id
_entity_poly.type
_entity_poly.pdbx_seq_one_letter_code
_entity_poly.pdbx_strand_id
1 'polypeptide(L)'
;MRELGVEAAGCEQALSTVKLLLNNHVAEDANANLSAVVIIRYVLSNPDLRAYIKLNRYQDVLWFNKEAFEALLWWVMLIAVIEIEPGDYDTTALNQLPVFALIGQLAEAEELSEFRVDKLLAAL
;
A
#
# COMPACT_ATOMS: atom_id res chain seq x y z
N MET A 1 33.09 -7.45 7.77
CA MET A 1 31.88 -7.61 6.95
C MET A 1 30.90 -6.53 7.37
N ARG A 2 30.52 -5.68 6.42
CA ARG A 2 29.61 -4.55 6.62
C ARG A 2 28.20 -5.14 6.59
N GLU A 3 27.73 -5.55 7.76
CA GLU A 3 26.38 -6.10 7.92
C GLU A 3 25.36 -5.04 7.50
N LEU A 4 24.40 -5.50 6.71
CA LEU A 4 23.38 -4.71 6.05
C LEU A 4 22.54 -3.98 7.10
N GLY A 5 22.88 -2.73 7.37
CA GLY A 5 22.06 -1.78 8.12
C GLY A 5 20.80 -1.38 7.36
N VAL A 6 20.00 -2.37 6.97
CA VAL A 6 18.56 -2.16 6.80
C VAL A 6 18.05 -2.08 8.24
N GLU A 7 17.94 -0.86 8.76
CA GLU A 7 17.52 -0.60 10.13
C GLU A 7 16.23 -1.37 10.41
N ALA A 8 16.27 -2.30 11.37
CA ALA A 8 15.14 -3.14 11.76
C ALA A 8 13.86 -2.32 12.04
N ALA A 9 14.03 -1.05 12.43
CA ALA A 9 12.97 -0.05 12.59
C ALA A 9 12.14 0.18 11.31
N GLY A 10 12.75 0.20 10.13
CA GLY A 10 12.05 0.40 8.85
C GLY A 10 11.21 -0.82 8.45
N CYS A 11 11.68 -2.04 8.75
CA CYS A 11 10.91 -3.26 8.56
C CYS A 11 9.74 -3.35 9.54
N GLU A 12 9.96 -2.99 10.81
CA GLU A 12 8.90 -2.96 11.82
C GLU A 12 7.84 -1.89 11.54
N GLN A 13 8.23 -0.71 11.03
CA GLN A 13 7.30 0.34 10.64
C GLN A 13 6.53 0.00 9.36
N ALA A 14 7.18 -0.63 8.37
CA ALA A 14 6.50 -1.13 7.18
C ALA A 14 5.50 -2.23 7.53
N LEU A 15 5.89 -3.18 8.39
CA LEU A 15 4.99 -4.23 8.88
C LEU A 15 3.87 -3.68 9.76
N SER A 16 4.15 -2.70 10.63
CA SER A 16 3.13 -2.01 11.43
C SER A 16 2.19 -1.17 10.57
N THR A 17 2.69 -0.61 9.47
CA THR A 17 1.89 0.09 8.46
C THR A 17 0.99 -0.89 7.73
N VAL A 18 1.52 -2.00 7.21
CA VAL A 18 0.69 -2.99 6.53
C VAL A 18 -0.30 -3.61 7.51
N LYS A 19 0.08 -3.87 8.76
CA LYS A 19 -0.85 -4.26 9.83
C LYS A 19 -1.88 -3.18 10.15
N LEU A 20 -1.57 -1.89 10.07
CA LEU A 20 -2.56 -0.80 10.20
C LEU A 20 -3.51 -0.77 9.00
N LEU A 21 -2.98 -1.00 7.79
CA LEU A 21 -3.74 -1.04 6.55
C LEU A 21 -4.63 -2.29 6.45
N LEU A 22 -4.22 -3.42 7.05
CA LEU A 22 -4.97 -4.67 7.10
C LEU A 22 -5.89 -4.75 8.33
N ASN A 23 -5.45 -4.25 9.50
CA ASN A 23 -6.22 -4.22 10.77
C ASN A 23 -6.93 -2.89 11.01
N ASN A 24 -7.38 -2.17 9.98
CA ASN A 24 -8.30 -1.04 10.19
C ASN A 24 -9.72 -1.53 10.55
N HIS A 25 -9.77 -2.35 11.60
CA HIS A 25 -10.90 -2.78 12.41
C HIS A 25 -10.86 -2.04 13.76
N VAL A 26 -10.63 -0.71 13.79
CA VAL A 26 -10.72 0.09 15.03
C VAL A 26 -11.07 1.54 14.61
N ALA A 27 -12.31 2.05 14.69
CA ALA A 27 -13.39 1.82 15.62
C ALA A 27 -14.76 2.24 15.04
N GLU A 28 -15.81 1.54 15.49
CA GLU A 28 -17.24 1.91 15.56
C GLU A 28 -18.13 2.00 14.32
N ASP A 29 -17.64 1.94 13.09
CA ASP A 29 -18.53 1.79 11.93
C ASP A 29 -18.36 0.42 11.28
N ALA A 30 -19.42 -0.39 11.33
CA ALA A 30 -19.55 -1.66 10.59
C ALA A 30 -19.52 -1.50 9.04
N ASN A 31 -19.13 -0.31 8.57
CA ASN A 31 -19.07 0.12 7.18
C ASN A 31 -17.75 0.87 6.85
N ALA A 32 -16.73 0.80 7.72
CA ALA A 32 -15.40 1.33 7.46
C ALA A 32 -14.70 0.50 6.37
N ASN A 33 -15.13 0.70 5.12
CA ASN A 33 -14.51 0.11 3.95
C ASN A 33 -13.04 0.51 3.89
N LEU A 34 -12.18 -0.48 3.63
CA LEU A 34 -10.80 -0.28 3.17
C LEU A 34 -10.82 0.65 1.94
N SER A 35 -10.60 1.94 2.16
CA SER A 35 -10.66 2.93 1.09
C SER A 35 -9.26 3.17 0.54
N ALA A 36 -9.09 2.92 -0.75
CA ALA A 36 -7.87 3.23 -1.49
C ALA A 36 -7.41 4.69 -1.30
N VAL A 37 -8.37 5.63 -1.22
CA VAL A 37 -8.09 7.04 -0.96
C VAL A 37 -7.43 7.26 0.41
N VAL A 38 -7.89 6.57 1.45
CA VAL A 38 -7.32 6.68 2.80
C VAL A 38 -5.89 6.16 2.83
N ILE A 39 -5.63 5.05 2.13
CA ILE A 39 -4.29 4.46 2.02
C ILE A 39 -3.33 5.41 1.30
N ILE A 40 -3.73 5.96 0.14
CA ILE A 40 -2.89 6.92 -0.58
C ILE A 40 -2.64 8.16 0.25
N ARG A 41 -3.64 8.70 0.96
CA ARG A 41 -3.43 9.82 1.87
C ARG A 41 -2.41 9.49 2.95
N TYR A 42 -2.47 8.29 3.53
CA TYR A 42 -1.48 7.85 4.52
C TYR A 42 -0.07 7.76 3.91
N VAL A 43 0.08 7.14 2.73
CA VAL A 43 1.36 7.07 2.00
C VAL A 43 1.95 8.46 1.75
N LEU A 44 1.13 9.42 1.34
CA LEU A 44 1.53 10.81 1.09
C LEU A 44 1.84 11.60 2.38
N SER A 45 1.31 11.17 3.52
CA SER A 45 1.55 11.79 4.82
C SER A 45 2.84 11.28 5.47
N ASN A 46 3.24 10.04 5.16
CA ASN A 46 4.36 9.36 5.79
C ASN A 46 5.69 9.64 5.05
N PRO A 47 6.71 10.24 5.70
CA PRO A 47 7.99 10.54 5.06
C PRO A 47 8.72 9.34 4.47
N ASP A 48 8.71 8.19 5.16
CA ASP A 48 9.42 6.99 4.74
C ASP A 48 8.77 6.36 3.52
N LEU A 49 7.43 6.32 3.50
CA LEU A 49 6.68 5.82 2.33
C LEU A 49 6.80 6.75 1.14
N ARG A 50 6.80 8.08 1.34
CA ARG A 50 7.10 9.04 0.27
C ARG A 50 8.49 8.82 -0.32
N ALA A 51 9.49 8.60 0.53
CA ALA A 51 10.85 8.31 0.09
C ALA A 51 10.91 6.97 -0.67
N TYR A 52 10.19 5.96 -0.18
CA TYR A 52 10.07 4.64 -0.80
C TYR A 52 9.49 4.73 -2.21
N ILE A 53 8.33 5.37 -2.38
CA ILE A 53 7.69 5.57 -3.70
C ILE A 53 8.40 6.61 -4.58
N LYS A 54 9.53 7.16 -4.10
CA LYS A 54 10.34 8.20 -4.76
C LYS A 54 9.49 9.40 -5.17
N LEU A 55 8.63 9.85 -4.25
CA LEU A 55 7.76 11.00 -4.47
C LEU A 55 8.61 12.24 -4.72
N ASN A 56 8.40 12.88 -5.87
CA ASN A 56 9.13 14.07 -6.27
C ASN A 56 8.17 15.15 -6.76
N ARG A 57 8.62 16.40 -6.66
CA ARG A 57 7.89 17.57 -7.18
C ARG A 57 8.63 18.12 -8.38
N TYR A 58 7.95 18.21 -9.51
CA TYR A 58 8.47 18.81 -10.74
C TYR A 58 7.40 19.74 -11.31
N GLN A 59 7.76 21.02 -11.52
CA GLN A 59 6.84 22.07 -11.99
C GLN A 59 5.53 22.12 -11.20
N ASP A 60 5.63 22.11 -9.87
CA ASP A 60 4.52 22.08 -8.91
C ASP A 60 3.61 20.84 -8.94
N VAL A 61 3.86 19.90 -9.84
CA VAL A 61 3.17 18.60 -9.91
C VAL A 61 3.91 17.57 -9.07
N LEU A 62 3.17 16.77 -8.31
CA LEU A 62 3.70 15.64 -7.56
C LEU A 62 3.65 14.38 -8.40
N TRP A 63 4.81 13.74 -8.53
CA TRP A 63 5.02 12.50 -9.28
C TRP A 63 5.51 11.42 -8.34
N PHE A 64 5.05 10.20 -8.55
CA PHE A 64 5.60 9.02 -7.90
C PHE A 64 6.27 8.13 -8.95
N ASN A 65 7.16 7.24 -8.51
CA ASN A 65 7.80 6.31 -9.41
C ASN A 65 6.94 5.04 -9.56
N LYS A 66 6.55 4.73 -10.80
CA LYS A 66 5.81 3.52 -11.18
C LYS A 66 6.33 2.25 -10.51
N GLU A 67 7.59 1.90 -10.78
CA GLU A 67 8.20 0.65 -10.29
C GLU A 67 8.19 0.56 -8.74
N ALA A 68 8.45 1.69 -8.06
CA ALA A 68 8.42 1.74 -6.61
C ALA A 68 6.99 1.61 -6.04
N PHE A 69 6.00 2.15 -6.74
CA PHE A 69 4.60 2.00 -6.36
C PHE A 69 4.10 0.57 -6.61
N GLU A 70 4.42 -0.03 -7.75
CA GLU A 70 4.13 -1.44 -8.04
C GLU A 70 4.80 -2.37 -7.01
N ALA A 71 6.04 -2.07 -6.64
CA ALA A 71 6.73 -2.80 -5.56
C ALA A 71 6.02 -2.65 -4.21
N LEU A 72 5.52 -1.45 -3.87
CA LEU A 72 4.72 -1.23 -2.66
C LEU A 72 3.47 -2.13 -2.65
N LEU A 73 2.71 -2.15 -3.75
CA LEU A 73 1.52 -3.00 -3.87
C LEU A 73 1.87 -4.49 -3.75
N TRP A 74 2.99 -4.91 -4.35
CA TRP A 74 3.48 -6.28 -4.25
C TRP A 74 3.84 -6.67 -2.81
N TRP A 75 4.48 -5.77 -2.04
CA TRP A 75 4.76 -6.01 -0.62
C TRP A 75 3.50 -6.10 0.23
N VAL A 76 2.51 -5.24 -0.02
CA VAL A 76 1.20 -5.32 0.66
C VAL A 76 0.53 -6.66 0.37
N MET A 77 0.54 -7.10 -0.89
CA MET A 77 0.02 -8.41 -1.29
C MET A 77 0.73 -9.56 -0.57
N LEU A 78 2.07 -9.55 -0.56
CA LEU A 78 2.86 -10.61 0.05
C LEU A 78 2.60 -10.72 1.56
N ILE A 79 2.55 -9.60 2.26
CA ILE A 79 2.26 -9.58 3.70
C ILE A 79 0.84 -10.08 3.96
N ALA A 80 -0.14 -9.65 3.16
CA ALA A 80 -1.50 -10.16 3.27
C ALA A 80 -1.58 -11.68 3.09
N VAL A 81 -0.81 -12.26 2.18
CA VAL A 81 -0.73 -13.73 2.00
C VAL A 81 -0.05 -14.41 3.20
N ILE A 82 1.00 -13.81 3.75
CA ILE A 82 1.72 -14.36 4.91
C ILE A 82 0.86 -14.35 6.18
N GLU A 83 -0.04 -13.37 6.33
CA GLU A 83 -0.95 -13.29 7.48
C GLU A 83 -2.08 -14.34 7.45
N ILE A 84 -2.25 -15.07 6.34
CA ILE A 84 -3.24 -16.14 6.23
C ILE A 84 -2.72 -17.38 6.94
N GLU A 85 -3.52 -17.90 7.86
CA GLU A 85 -3.15 -19.06 8.66
C GLU A 85 -2.89 -20.30 7.77
N PRO A 86 -1.84 -21.08 8.09
CA PRO A 86 -1.53 -22.27 7.32
C PRO A 86 -2.64 -23.31 7.46
N GLY A 87 -3.35 -23.55 6.35
CA GLY A 87 -4.51 -24.45 6.29
C GLY A 87 -5.69 -23.86 5.51
N ASP A 88 -5.70 -22.53 5.32
CA ASP A 88 -6.78 -21.79 4.64
C ASP A 88 -6.38 -21.33 3.22
N TYR A 89 -5.36 -21.97 2.64
CA TYR A 89 -4.84 -21.68 1.29
C TYR A 89 -5.75 -22.27 0.20
N ASP A 90 -7.02 -21.86 0.17
CA ASP A 90 -7.83 -21.97 -1.05
C ASP A 90 -7.60 -20.69 -1.87
N THR A 91 -7.04 -20.83 -3.07
CA THR A 91 -6.81 -19.69 -3.98
C THR A 91 -8.10 -18.94 -4.32
N THR A 92 -9.25 -19.61 -4.20
CA THR A 92 -10.57 -19.01 -4.33
C THR A 92 -10.91 -18.10 -3.14
N ALA A 93 -10.49 -18.48 -1.93
CA ALA A 93 -10.66 -17.69 -0.70
C ALA A 93 -9.72 -16.47 -0.67
N LEU A 94 -8.50 -16.59 -1.23
CA LEU A 94 -7.57 -15.47 -1.37
C LEU A 94 -8.19 -14.32 -2.15
N ASN A 95 -8.79 -14.59 -3.30
CA ASN A 95 -9.42 -13.58 -4.16
C ASN A 95 -10.65 -12.90 -3.51
N GLN A 96 -11.21 -13.47 -2.44
CA GLN A 96 -12.30 -12.86 -1.68
C GLN A 96 -11.81 -11.94 -0.56
N LEU A 97 -10.50 -11.90 -0.27
CA LEU A 97 -9.99 -11.01 0.75
C LEU A 97 -10.07 -9.55 0.26
N PRO A 98 -10.70 -8.65 1.04
CA PRO A 98 -10.86 -7.24 0.68
C PRO A 98 -9.58 -6.52 0.26
N VAL A 99 -8.43 -6.97 0.77
CA VAL A 99 -7.11 -6.46 0.42
C VAL A 99 -6.76 -6.65 -1.08
N PHE A 100 -7.16 -7.75 -1.71
CA PHE A 100 -6.86 -7.95 -3.14
C PHE A 100 -7.72 -7.07 -4.04
N ALA A 101 -8.99 -6.86 -3.67
CA ALA A 101 -9.86 -5.91 -4.36
C ALA A 101 -9.29 -4.48 -4.26
N LEU A 102 -8.81 -4.11 -3.08
CA LEU A 102 -8.15 -2.83 -2.82
C LEU A 102 -6.85 -2.67 -3.62
N ILE A 103 -5.98 -3.70 -3.67
CA ILE A 103 -4.76 -3.70 -4.49
C ILE A 103 -5.12 -3.52 -5.97
N GLY A 104 -6.18 -4.20 -6.43
CA GLY A 104 -6.70 -4.04 -7.79
C GLY A 104 -7.12 -2.61 -8.10
N GLN A 105 -7.90 -1.98 -7.22
CA GLN A 105 -8.31 -0.58 -7.37
C GLN A 105 -7.10 0.38 -7.41
N LEU A 106 -6.10 0.15 -6.55
CA LEU A 106 -4.88 0.96 -6.52
C LEU A 106 -4.02 0.77 -7.78
N ALA A 107 -3.96 -0.44 -8.33
CA ALA A 107 -3.24 -0.73 -9.56
C ALA A 107 -3.92 -0.08 -10.78
N GLU A 108 -5.25 -0.15 -10.89
CA GLU A 108 -6.00 0.50 -11.97
C GLU A 108 -5.84 2.02 -11.92
N ALA A 109 -5.95 2.61 -10.73
CA ALA A 109 -5.74 4.04 -10.56
C ALA A 109 -4.31 4.48 -10.85
N GLU A 110 -3.32 3.62 -10.58
CA GLU A 110 -1.91 3.87 -10.94
C GLU A 110 -1.74 4.02 -12.45
N GLU A 111 -2.28 3.09 -13.24
CA GLU A 111 -2.21 3.14 -14.71
C GLU A 111 -2.90 4.41 -15.26
N LEU A 112 -4.08 4.76 -14.73
CA LEU A 112 -4.84 5.94 -15.13
C LEU A 112 -4.19 7.26 -14.70
N SER A 113 -3.33 7.23 -13.68
CA SER A 113 -2.75 8.43 -13.09
C SER A 113 -1.63 9.06 -13.91
N GLU A 114 -1.08 8.36 -14.91
CA GLU A 114 0.17 8.74 -15.57
C GLU A 114 1.27 9.08 -14.54
N PHE A 115 1.26 8.39 -13.39
CA PHE A 115 2.18 8.52 -12.27
C PHE A 115 2.14 9.88 -11.54
N ARG A 116 1.04 10.61 -11.69
CA ARG A 116 0.78 11.87 -10.98
C ARG A 116 -0.15 11.66 -9.80
N VAL A 117 0.20 12.25 -8.66
CA VAL A 117 -0.58 12.09 -7.42
C VAL A 117 -2.00 12.66 -7.53
N ASP A 118 -2.16 13.81 -8.20
CA ASP A 118 -3.47 14.43 -8.38
C ASP A 118 -4.39 13.58 -9.26
N LYS A 119 -3.85 12.98 -10.32
CA LYS A 119 -4.60 12.06 -11.18
C LYS A 119 -4.87 10.72 -10.49
N LEU A 120 -3.91 10.21 -9.71
CA LEU A 120 -4.10 9.00 -8.89
C LEU A 120 -5.29 9.16 -7.94
N LEU A 121 -5.34 10.28 -7.21
CA LEU A 121 -6.46 10.56 -6.30
C LEU A 121 -7.79 10.79 -7.03
N ALA A 122 -7.77 11.22 -8.29
CA ALA A 122 -8.97 11.41 -9.10
C ALA A 122 -9.49 10.09 -9.72
N ALA A 123 -8.63 9.09 -9.86
CA ALA A 123 -8.96 7.76 -10.40
C ALA A 123 -9.40 6.76 -9.32
N LEU A 124 -9.38 7.16 -8.04
CA LEU A 124 -9.80 6.36 -6.88
C LEU A 124 -11.20 6.71 -6.40
#